data_AF-A0A225WV19-F1
#
_entry.id   AF-A0A225WV19-F1
#
_cell.length_a   1.000
_cell.length_b   1.000
_cell.length_c   1.000
_cell.angle_alpha   90.00
_cell.angle_beta   90.00
_cell.angle_gamma   90.00
#
_symmetry.space_group_name_H-M   'P 1'
#
loop_
_entity.id
_entity.type
_entity.pdbx_description
1 polymer ?
#
loop_
_entity_poly.entity_id
_entity_poly.type
_entity_poly.pdbx_seq_one_letter_code
_entity_poly.pdbx_strand_id
1 'polypeptide(L)' 'MEYVMPMVDALLTDMEAYLWFCSLDAASRNVSAFVCTLGHIEWRRVPFGLKNAPMLYLGMMDNALWGFIQPKGGWKEYS' A
#
# COMPACT_ATOMS: atom_id res chain seq x y z
N MET A 1 -27.71 6.27 7.17
CA MET A 1 -26.42 6.18 6.46
C MET A 1 -26.21 4.73 6.08
N GLU A 2 -26.45 4.38 4.83
CA GLU A 2 -26.09 3.07 4.31
C GLU A 2 -24.61 3.15 3.90
N TYR A 3 -23.75 2.46 4.63
CA TYR A 3 -22.34 2.37 4.27
C TYR A 3 -22.25 1.48 3.03
N VAL A 4 -22.18 2.10 1.86
CA VAL A 4 -22.00 1.38 0.59
C VAL A 4 -20.54 0.96 0.52
N MET A 5 -20.20 -0.11 1.23
CA MET A 5 -18.91 -0.74 1.10
C MET A 5 -18.83 -1.32 -0.32
N PRO A 6 -17.79 -1.02 -1.12
CA PRO A 6 -17.56 -1.71 -2.37
C PRO A 6 -17.54 -3.23 -2.12
N MET A 7 -17.99 -4.02 -3.09
CA MET A 7 -17.87 -5.48 -3.01
C MET A 7 -16.40 -5.82 -2.73
N VAL A 8 -16.15 -6.71 -1.77
CA VAL A 8 -14.79 -7.04 -1.29
C VAL A 8 -13.85 -7.36 -2.46
N ASP A 9 -14.38 -7.96 -3.53
CA ASP A 9 -13.65 -8.28 -4.76
C ASP A 9 -13.13 -7.04 -5.51
N ALA A 10 -13.89 -5.94 -5.56
CA ALA A 10 -13.45 -4.70 -6.19
C ALA A 10 -12.33 -4.04 -5.37
N LEU A 11 -12.44 -4.08 -4.03
CA LEU A 11 -11.39 -3.59 -3.13
C LEU A 11 -10.11 -4.42 -3.26
N LEU A 12 -10.22 -5.75 -3.32
CA LEU A 12 -9.08 -6.64 -3.48
C LEU A 12 -8.39 -6.45 -4.84
N THR A 13 -9.16 -6.22 -5.90
CA THR A 13 -8.65 -5.95 -7.25
C THR A 13 -7.82 -4.66 -7.29
N ASP A 14 -8.32 -3.57 -6.68
CA ASP A 14 -7.57 -2.31 -6.58
C ASP A 14 -6.30 -2.50 -5.73
N MET A 15 -6.38 -3.18 -4.60
CA MET A 15 -5.22 -3.47 -3.74
C MET A 15 -4.15 -4.29 -4.47
N GLU A 16 -4.54 -5.25 -5.30
CA GLU A 16 -3.62 -6.03 -6.13
C GLU A 16 -2.90 -5.15 -7.15
N ALA A 17 -3.61 -4.17 -7.73
CA ALA A 17 -2.97 -3.14 -8.55
C ALA A 17 -1.98 -2.32 -7.71
N TYR A 18 -2.30 -1.93 -6.48
CA TYR A 18 -1.37 -1.18 -5.62
C TYR A 18 -0.14 -1.96 -5.16
N LEU A 19 -0.08 -3.29 -5.35
CA LEU A 19 1.12 -4.07 -5.01
C LEU A 19 2.39 -3.50 -5.65
N TRP A 20 2.34 -2.86 -6.83
CA TRP A 20 3.53 -2.21 -7.43
C TRP A 20 4.10 -1.07 -6.58
N PHE A 21 3.30 -0.35 -5.79
CA PHE A 21 3.76 0.69 -4.86
C PHE A 21 4.55 0.14 -3.67
N CYS A 22 4.34 -1.14 -3.30
CA CYS A 22 5.19 -1.81 -2.33
C CYS A 22 6.59 -2.12 -2.88
N SER A 23 6.91 -1.78 -4.14
CA SER A 23 8.24 -1.99 -4.71
C SER A 23 9.26 -1.00 -4.17
N LEU A 24 10.49 -1.46 -3.96
CA LEU A 24 11.60 -0.59 -3.59
C LEU A 24 12.31 -0.11 -4.86
N ASP A 25 12.69 1.17 -4.88
CA ASP A 25 13.58 1.72 -5.88
C ASP A 25 14.98 1.09 -5.76
N ALA A 26 15.75 1.12 -6.85
CA ALA A 26 17.05 0.45 -6.92
C ALA A 26 18.03 0.89 -5.81
N ALA A 27 17.98 2.16 -5.38
CA ALA A 27 18.85 2.62 -4.30
C ALA A 27 18.42 2.03 -2.96
N SER A 28 17.11 2.04 -2.64
CA SER A 28 16.59 1.45 -1.41
C SER A 28 16.74 -0.08 -1.35
N ARG A 29 16.75 -0.75 -2.50
CA ARG A 29 17.02 -2.20 -2.60
C ARG A 29 18.42 -2.55 -2.12
N ASN A 30 19.43 -1.80 -2.56
CA ASN A 30 20.82 -2.02 -2.14
C ASN A 30 21.02 -1.74 -0.66
N VAL A 31 20.34 -0.72 -0.11
CA VAL A 31 20.45 -0.35 1.31
C VAL A 31 19.77 -1.35 2.23
N SER A 32 18.68 -1.99 1.78
CA SER A 32 17.93 -2.97 2.56
C SER A 32 18.43 -4.41 2.40
N ALA A 33 19.39 -4.63 1.50
CA ALA A 33 19.93 -5.95 1.22
C ALA A 33 20.67 -6.54 2.42
N PHE A 34 20.64 -7.86 2.53
CA PHE A 34 21.27 -8.58 3.64
C PHE A 34 22.08 -9.78 3.15
N VAL A 35 23.08 -10.16 3.95
CA VAL A 35 23.92 -11.31 3.67
C VAL A 35 23.44 -12.49 4.50
N CYS A 36 23.20 -13.61 3.83
CA CYS A 36 22.87 -14.90 4.43
C CYS A 36 23.92 -15.94 4.04
N THR A 37 23.86 -17.13 4.64
CA THR A 37 24.68 -18.28 4.25
C THR A 37 24.51 -18.67 2.78
N LEU A 38 23.37 -18.32 2.18
CA LEU A 38 23.05 -18.52 0.76
C LEU A 38 23.60 -17.41 -0.17
N GLY A 39 24.17 -16.34 0.39
CA GLY A 39 24.70 -15.20 -0.37
C GLY A 39 24.00 -13.87 -0.06
N HIS A 40 24.22 -12.89 -0.95
CA HIS A 40 23.63 -11.55 -0.85
C HIS A 40 22.22 -11.56 -1.44
N ILE A 41 21.22 -11.20 -0.64
CA ILE A 41 19.82 -11.16 -1.05
C ILE A 41 19.30 -9.73 -0.91
N GLU A 42 18.72 -9.22 -2.00
CA GLU A 42 18.03 -7.93 -2.03
C GLU A 42 16.52 -8.11 -1.91
N TRP A 43 15.87 -7.16 -1.24
CA TRP A 43 14.42 -7.09 -1.23
C TRP A 43 13.88 -6.42 -2.49
N ARG A 44 12.85 -6.98 -3.12
CA ARG A 44 12.11 -6.31 -4.19
C ARG A 44 10.91 -5.50 -3.69
N ARG A 45 10.48 -5.77 -2.46
CA ARG A 45 9.34 -5.14 -1.78
C ARG A 45 9.77 -4.58 -0.45
N VAL A 46 9.07 -3.59 0.08
CA VAL A 46 9.32 -3.02 1.42
C VAL A 46 9.37 -4.15 2.47
N PRO A 47 10.55 -4.47 3.02
CA PRO A 47 10.68 -5.54 4.01
C PRO A 47 10.24 -5.09 5.40
N PHE A 48 10.01 -6.07 6.27
CA PHE A 48 9.81 -5.85 7.69
C PHE A 48 11.08 -5.29 8.35
N GLY A 49 10.90 -4.48 9.39
CA GLY A 49 12.01 -3.88 10.14
C GLY A 49 12.51 -2.54 9.61
N LEU A 50 12.05 -2.07 8.44
CA LEU A 50 12.25 -0.68 8.03
C LEU A 50 11.39 0.26 8.87
N LYS A 51 12.00 1.30 9.43
CA LYS A 51 11.31 2.32 10.24
C LYS A 51 10.10 2.94 9.53
N ASN A 52 10.18 3.11 8.21
CA ASN A 52 9.15 3.74 7.40
C ASN A 52 8.13 2.74 6.84
N ALA A 53 8.30 1.43 7.05
CA ALA A 53 7.38 0.43 6.51
C ALA A 53 5.93 0.66 6.95
N PRO A 54 5.60 0.90 8.24
CA PRO A 54 4.21 1.16 8.65
C PRO A 54 3.60 2.37 7.97
N MET A 55 4.36 3.46 7.82
CA MET A 55 3.89 4.68 7.16
C MET A 55 3.60 4.46 5.68
N LEU A 56 4.46 3.70 4.98
CA LEU A 56 4.26 3.37 3.57
C LEU A 56 3.01 2.48 3.39
N TYR A 57 2.84 1.46 4.23
CA TYR A 57 1.65 0.61 4.21
C TYR A 57 0.36 1.42 4.46
N LEU A 58 0.34 2.29 5.48
CA LEU A 58 -0.83 3.12 5.76
C LEU A 58 -1.13 4.09 4.62
N GLY A 59 -0.12 4.76 4.05
CA GLY A 59 -0.32 5.68 2.93
C GLY A 59 -0.84 4.98 1.68
N MET A 60 -0.41 3.73 1.42
CA MET A 60 -0.97 2.92 0.33
C MET A 60 -2.44 2.57 0.58
N MET A 61 -2.78 2.17 1.80
CA MET A 61 -4.15 1.85 2.17
C MET A 61 -5.06 3.07 2.07
N ASP A 62 -4.60 4.24 2.52
CA ASP A 62 -5.33 5.49 2.42
C ASP A 62 -5.60 5.88 0.95
N ASN A 63 -4.58 5.78 0.08
CA ASN A 63 -4.72 6.04 -1.35
C ASN A 63 -5.70 5.09 -2.04
N ALA A 64 -5.64 3.79 -1.73
CA ALA A 64 -6.54 2.79 -2.32
C ALA A 64 -7.98 2.96 -1.83
N LEU A 65 -8.16 3.33 -0.56
CA LEU A 65 -9.48 3.52 0.05
C LEU A 65 -10.09 4.89 -0.26
N TRP A 66 -9.30 5.86 -0.69
CA TRP A 66 -9.75 7.22 -0.99
C TRP A 66 -10.91 7.28 -2.00
N GLY A 67 -10.89 6.41 -3.02
CA GLY A 67 -11.97 6.31 -4.01
C GLY A 67 -13.26 5.71 -3.47
N PHE A 68 -13.18 4.90 -2.40
CA PHE A 68 -14.32 4.19 -1.80
C PHE A 68 -14.94 4.94 -0.62
N ILE A 69 -14.16 5.76 0.08
CA ILE A 69 -14.62 6.53 1.23
C ILE A 69 -15.46 7.76 0.78
N GLN A 70 -15.39 8.18 -0.49
CA GLN A 70 -16.16 9.31 -0.98
C GLN A 70 -17.68 9.01 -0.97
N PRO A 71 -18.49 9.78 -0.24
CA PRO A 71 -19.94 9.66 -0.34
C PRO A 71 -20.39 10.02 -1.75
N LYS A 72 -21.45 9.38 -2.25
CA LYS A 72 -21.97 9.53 -3.64
C LYS A 72 -22.34 10.98 -4.04
N GLY A 73 -22.34 11.94 -3.11
CA GLY A 73 -22.56 13.38 -3.33
C GLY A 73 -21.33 14.28 -3.09
N GLY A 74 -20.15 13.69 -2.83
CA GLY A 74 -18.95 14.42 -2.39
C GLY A 74 -19.08 14.99 -0.97
N TRP A 75 -18.00 15.58 -0.44
CA TRP A 75 -17.96 16.16 0.91
C TRP A 75 -18.88 17.38 1.11
N LYS A 76 -19.65 17.77 0.09
CA LYS A 76 -20.51 18.97 0.09
C LYS A 76 -21.80 18.81 0.92
N GLU A 77 -22.24 17.58 1.19
CA GLU A 77 -23.45 17.32 1.98
C GLU A 77 -23.20 17.38 3.51
N TYR A 78 -21.95 17.50 3.93
CA TYR A 78 -21.53 17.52 5.34
C TYR A 78 -20.82 18.83 5.74
N SER A 79 -20.93 19.87 4.90
CA SER A 79 -20.43 21.23 5.17
C SER A 79 -21.55 22.18 5.57
#